data_AF-A0A9E0PL63-F1
#
_entry.id   AF-A0A9E0PL63-F1
#
_cell.length_a   1.000
_cell.length_b   1.000
_cell.length_c   1.000
_cell.angle_alpha   90.00
_cell.angle_beta   90.00
_cell.angle_gamma   90.00
#
_symmetry.space_group_name_H-M   'P 1'
#
loop_
_entity.id
_entity.type
_entity.pdbx_description
1 polymer ?
#
loop_
_entity_poly.entity_id
_entity_poly.type
_entity_poly.pdbx_seq_one_letter_code
_entity_poly.pdbx_strand_id
1 'polypeptide(L)'
;MPSGSPPIAPFALPQFDPRTVPVLSTDTHLPAIAANRTTPEALRARFASPPVWQPEIAGELSFSARVPARAAVLIALVQRSEPTVLLTERTLHLSTHSGQVAFPGGRVDEGDANSVAAALREAHEEVGLEPRCAEVLGELPVYVTGSSFIISPVVA
;
A
#
# COMPACT_ATOMS: atom_id res chain seq x y z
N MET A 1 -15.27 39.38 -18.93
CA MET A 1 -14.32 38.44 -19.55
C MET A 1 -14.25 37.21 -18.64
N PRO A 2 -14.80 36.05 -19.03
CA PRO A 2 -14.67 34.85 -18.21
C PRO A 2 -13.27 34.26 -18.42
N SER A 3 -12.48 34.26 -17.35
CA SER A 3 -11.18 33.58 -17.25
C SER A 3 -11.44 32.08 -17.02
N GLY A 4 -11.53 31.30 -18.10
CA GLY A 4 -11.53 29.84 -18.00
C GLY A 4 -10.09 29.34 -17.94
N SER A 5 -9.69 28.72 -16.82
CA SER A 5 -8.44 27.97 -16.74
C SER A 5 -8.49 26.80 -17.74
N PRO A 6 -7.39 26.50 -18.46
CA PRO A 6 -7.38 25.38 -19.40
C PRO A 6 -7.53 24.05 -18.65
N PRO A 7 -8.14 23.03 -19.26
CA PRO A 7 -8.23 21.70 -18.66
C PRO A 7 -6.82 21.11 -18.50
N ILE A 8 -6.52 20.62 -17.30
CA ILE A 8 -5.29 19.86 -17.00
C ILE A 8 -5.34 18.58 -17.84
N ALA A 9 -4.39 18.43 -18.76
CA ALA A 9 -4.27 17.21 -19.56
C ALA A 9 -4.09 15.99 -18.64
N PRO A 10 -4.70 14.83 -18.94
CA PRO A 10 -4.51 13.63 -18.14
C PRO A 10 -3.02 13.27 -18.10
N PHE A 11 -2.50 13.06 -16.89
CA PHE A 11 -1.13 12.66 -16.66
C PHE A 11 -0.92 11.28 -17.29
N ALA A 12 -0.36 11.23 -18.51
CA ALA A 12 0.03 9.98 -19.14
C ALA A 12 1.28 9.48 -18.44
N LEU A 13 1.20 8.30 -17.81
CA LEU A 13 2.39 7.66 -17.24
C LEU A 13 3.41 7.45 -18.38
N PRO A 14 4.69 7.81 -18.19
CA PRO A 14 5.70 7.54 -19.20
C PRO A 14 5.70 6.05 -19.52
N GLN A 15 5.70 5.73 -20.82
CA GLN A 15 5.73 4.35 -21.29
C GLN A 15 7.18 3.86 -21.18
N PHE A 16 7.55 3.26 -20.06
CA PHE A 16 8.86 2.63 -19.85
C PHE A 16 8.69 1.16 -19.45
N ASP A 17 9.65 0.32 -19.82
CA ASP A 17 9.67 -1.08 -19.37
C ASP A 17 10.35 -1.15 -18.00
N PRO A 18 9.62 -1.44 -16.91
CA PRO A 18 10.18 -1.45 -15.54
C PRO A 18 11.32 -2.45 -15.37
N ARG A 19 11.40 -3.48 -16.22
CA ARG A 19 12.49 -4.49 -16.18
C ARG A 19 13.79 -3.98 -16.81
N THR A 20 13.74 -2.86 -17.52
CA THR A 20 14.88 -2.23 -18.18
C THR A 20 15.41 -1.01 -17.42
N VAL A 21 14.69 -0.55 -16.39
CA VAL A 21 15.10 0.58 -15.58
C VAL A 21 16.35 0.21 -14.78
N PRO A 22 17.45 0.98 -14.88
CA PRO A 22 18.65 0.70 -14.12
C PRO A 22 18.39 0.87 -12.63
N VAL A 23 18.75 -0.14 -11.84
CA VAL A 23 18.79 -0.03 -10.38
C VAL A 23 19.96 0.88 -10.00
N LEU A 24 19.65 2.12 -9.63
CA LEU A 24 20.67 3.15 -9.33
C LEU A 24 21.45 2.82 -8.06
N SER A 25 20.78 2.28 -7.05
CA SER A 25 21.37 1.82 -5.80
C SER A 25 20.46 0.80 -5.12
N THR A 26 21.05 0.01 -4.23
CA THR A 26 20.32 -0.79 -3.25
C THR A 26 20.80 -0.40 -1.86
N ASP A 27 19.98 -0.58 -0.83
CA ASP A 27 20.29 -0.16 0.54
C ASP A 27 21.30 -1.08 1.25
N THR A 28 22.22 -1.69 0.50
CA THR A 28 23.27 -2.59 1.03
C THR A 28 24.24 -1.90 1.99
N HIS A 29 24.25 -0.57 2.02
CA HIS A 29 25.00 0.25 2.97
C HIS A 29 24.33 0.34 4.36
N LEU A 30 23.04 0.00 4.47
CA LEU A 30 22.32 -0.04 5.74
C LEU A 30 22.54 -1.39 6.44
N PRO A 31 22.58 -1.42 7.78
CA PRO A 31 22.72 -2.67 8.51
C PRO A 31 21.50 -3.57 8.28
N ALA A 32 21.74 -4.84 7.99
CA ALA A 32 20.67 -5.82 7.87
C ALA A 32 19.88 -5.93 9.19
N ILE A 33 18.56 -6.10 9.08
CA ILE A 33 17.72 -6.39 10.24
C ILE A 33 18.10 -7.77 10.77
N ALA A 34 18.44 -7.86 12.06
CA ALA A 34 18.77 -9.12 12.70
C ALA A 34 17.60 -10.13 12.57
N ALA A 35 17.88 -11.37 12.19
CA ALA A 35 16.87 -12.39 11.90
C ALA A 35 15.92 -12.67 13.09
N ASN A 36 16.37 -12.47 14.32
CA ASN A 36 15.50 -12.61 15.50
C ASN A 36 14.39 -11.55 15.56
N ARG A 37 14.55 -10.41 14.87
CA ARG A 37 13.57 -9.31 14.80
C ARG A 37 12.52 -9.50 13.70
N THR A 38 12.68 -10.50 12.84
CA THR A 38 11.74 -10.81 11.76
C THR A 38 10.91 -12.06 12.03
N THR A 39 10.97 -12.57 13.26
CA THR A 39 10.11 -13.67 13.73
C THR A 39 8.68 -13.17 13.99
N PRO A 40 7.65 -14.05 13.89
CA PRO A 40 6.28 -13.67 14.21
C PRO A 40 6.15 -13.07 15.62
N GLU A 41 6.83 -13.66 16.61
CA GLU A 41 6.80 -13.17 17.99
C GLU A 41 7.41 -11.77 18.12
N ALA A 42 8.51 -11.50 17.43
CA ALA A 42 9.13 -10.18 17.43
C ALA A 42 8.26 -9.14 16.72
N LEU A 43 7.58 -9.52 15.63
CA LEU A 43 6.63 -8.66 14.93
C LEU A 43 5.43 -8.33 15.83
N ARG A 44 4.80 -9.33 16.47
CA ARG A 44 3.73 -9.11 17.45
C ARG A 44 4.18 -8.17 18.57
N ALA A 45 5.35 -8.41 19.15
CA ALA A 45 5.89 -7.56 20.21
C ALA A 45 6.14 -6.12 19.73
N ARG A 46 6.58 -5.96 18.48
CA ARG A 46 6.82 -4.66 17.85
C ARG A 46 5.54 -3.86 17.66
N PHE A 47 4.45 -4.50 17.26
CA PHE A 47 3.14 -3.84 17.11
C PHE A 47 2.43 -3.63 18.46
N ALA A 48 2.66 -4.50 19.45
CA ALA A 48 2.14 -4.32 20.80
C ALA A 48 2.83 -3.16 21.57
N SER A 49 4.10 -2.88 21.25
CA SER A 49 4.87 -1.77 21.82
C SER A 49 5.60 -1.02 20.70
N PRO A 50 4.87 -0.17 19.94
CA PRO A 50 5.46 0.56 18.83
C PRO A 50 6.49 1.57 19.34
N PRO A 51 7.62 1.73 18.64
CA PRO A 51 8.59 2.76 18.99
C PRO A 51 7.97 4.15 18.79
N VAL A 52 8.53 5.15 19.47
CA VAL A 52 8.33 6.54 19.02
C VAL A 52 9.09 6.71 17.71
N TRP A 53 8.34 6.84 16.62
CA TRP A 53 8.88 7.04 15.29
C TRP A 53 8.04 8.10 14.58
N GLN A 54 8.69 8.99 13.84
CA GLN A 54 8.04 9.92 12.94
C GLN A 54 8.11 9.34 11.52
N PRO A 55 6.96 9.02 10.92
CA PRO A 55 6.91 8.57 9.54
C PRO A 55 7.58 9.57 8.59
N GLU A 56 8.42 9.08 7.70
CA GLU A 56 8.97 9.84 6.57
C GLU A 56 7.88 9.98 5.49
N ILE A 57 6.73 10.54 5.84
CA ILE A 57 5.65 10.79 4.87
C ILE A 57 6.05 11.99 4.04
N ALA A 58 6.66 11.73 2.88
CA ALA A 58 6.74 12.71 1.81
C ALA A 58 5.30 12.88 1.27
N GLY A 59 4.62 13.95 1.66
CA GLY A 59 3.29 14.26 1.14
C GLY A 59 3.35 14.39 -0.38
N GLU A 60 2.59 13.55 -1.10
CA GLU A 60 2.48 13.68 -2.54
C GLU A 60 1.80 15.02 -2.88
N LEU A 61 2.28 15.68 -3.94
CA LEU A 61 1.58 16.83 -4.50
C LEU A 61 0.21 16.36 -4.99
N SER A 62 -0.86 16.91 -4.43
CA SER A 62 -2.21 16.63 -4.91
C SER A 62 -2.37 17.13 -6.33
N PHE A 63 -2.76 16.22 -7.22
CA PHE A 63 -3.11 16.52 -8.61
C PHE A 63 -4.59 16.26 -8.89
N SER A 64 -5.38 15.98 -7.85
CA SER A 64 -6.80 15.64 -7.94
C SER A 64 -7.66 16.67 -7.21
N ALA A 65 -8.72 17.14 -7.88
CA ALA A 65 -9.74 18.01 -7.29
C ALA A 65 -10.88 17.22 -6.60
N ARG A 66 -10.76 15.89 -6.52
CA ARG A 66 -11.80 15.01 -5.96
C ARG A 66 -11.80 15.06 -4.44
N VAL A 67 -12.99 14.85 -3.86
CA VAL A 67 -13.15 14.63 -2.42
C VAL A 67 -12.33 13.41 -2.01
N PRO A 68 -11.53 13.49 -0.93
CA PRO A 68 -10.75 12.36 -0.46
C PRO A 68 -11.59 11.13 -0.16
N ALA A 69 -11.21 9.98 -0.73
CA ALA A 69 -11.85 8.70 -0.46
C ALA A 69 -10.96 7.86 0.47
N ARG A 70 -11.58 7.13 1.41
CA ARG A 70 -10.84 6.19 2.26
C ARG A 70 -10.58 4.89 1.50
N ALA A 71 -9.37 4.38 1.64
CA ALA A 71 -8.96 3.09 1.12
C ALA A 71 -8.17 2.34 2.19
N ALA A 72 -8.11 1.02 2.08
CA ALA A 72 -7.30 0.18 2.94
C ALA A 72 -6.55 -0.84 2.11
N VAL A 73 -5.30 -1.12 2.51
CA VAL A 73 -4.44 -2.11 1.85
C VAL A 73 -3.88 -3.09 2.87
N LEU A 74 -3.70 -4.33 2.47
CA LEU A 74 -3.12 -5.39 3.29
C LEU A 74 -1.64 -5.57 2.96
N ILE A 75 -0.77 -5.24 3.91
CA ILE A 75 0.64 -5.59 3.89
C ILE A 75 0.76 -6.97 4.55
N ALA A 76 0.56 -8.02 3.75
CA ALA A 76 0.62 -9.40 4.23
C ALA A 76 2.07 -9.90 4.27
N LEU A 77 2.60 -10.11 5.47
CA LEU A 77 3.92 -10.67 5.75
C LEU A 77 3.82 -12.20 5.74
N VAL A 78 4.44 -12.82 4.75
CA VAL A 78 4.46 -14.28 4.61
C VAL A 78 5.73 -14.84 5.23
N GLN A 79 5.57 -15.61 6.30
CA GLN A 79 6.68 -16.27 6.97
C GLN A 79 7.29 -17.35 6.07
N ARG A 80 8.59 -17.19 5.77
CA ARG A 80 9.45 -18.20 5.12
C ARG A 80 10.82 -18.18 5.80
N SER A 81 11.81 -18.85 5.22
CA SER A 81 13.22 -18.73 5.66
C SER A 81 13.69 -17.27 5.64
N GLU A 82 13.25 -16.54 4.62
CA GLU A 82 13.33 -15.08 4.53
C GLU A 82 11.90 -14.55 4.39
N PRO A 83 11.42 -13.68 5.30
CA PRO A 83 10.08 -13.14 5.20
C PRO A 83 9.86 -12.43 3.86
N THR A 84 8.70 -12.67 3.26
CA THR A 84 8.30 -12.05 2.00
C THR A 84 7.03 -11.24 2.20
N VAL A 85 6.75 -10.28 1.33
CA VAL A 85 5.46 -9.58 1.31
C VAL A 85 4.64 -10.01 0.09
N LEU A 86 3.33 -10.11 0.25
CA LEU A 86 2.42 -10.36 -0.86
C LEU A 86 2.18 -9.07 -1.65
N LEU A 87 2.28 -9.16 -2.97
CA LEU A 87 1.97 -8.08 -3.91
C LEU A 87 1.07 -8.62 -5.03
N THR A 88 0.24 -7.76 -5.59
CA THR A 88 -0.59 -8.04 -6.77
C THR A 88 -0.09 -7.22 -7.95
N GLU A 89 -0.28 -7.77 -9.16
CA GLU A 89 -0.12 -7.03 -10.41
C GLU A 89 -1.51 -6.81 -10.99
N ARG A 90 -1.94 -5.55 -11.11
CA ARG A 90 -3.27 -5.25 -11.66
C ARG A 90 -3.30 -5.56 -13.15
N THR A 91 -4.30 -6.35 -13.58
CA THR A 91 -4.47 -6.78 -14.97
C THR A 91 -4.45 -5.61 -15.95
N LEU A 92 -3.81 -5.81 -17.11
CA LEU A 92 -3.57 -4.78 -18.13
C LEU A 92 -4.83 -4.20 -18.79
N HIS A 93 -6.01 -4.80 -18.57
CA HIS A 93 -7.26 -4.44 -19.26
C HIS A 93 -8.15 -3.41 -18.53
N LEU A 94 -7.72 -2.86 -17.39
CA LEU A 94 -8.48 -1.81 -16.68
C LEU A 94 -8.08 -0.41 -17.15
N SER A 95 -9.07 0.48 -17.26
CA SER A 95 -8.95 1.85 -17.78
C SER A 95 -8.10 2.81 -16.93
N THR A 96 -7.60 2.37 -15.78
CA THR A 96 -6.75 3.17 -14.87
C THR A 96 -5.82 2.21 -14.10
N HIS A 97 -4.55 2.57 -13.91
CA HIS A 97 -3.55 1.81 -13.13
C HIS A 97 -3.18 0.41 -13.65
N SER A 98 -3.28 0.16 -14.96
CA SER A 98 -2.88 -1.12 -15.59
C SER A 98 -1.39 -1.45 -15.35
N GLY A 99 -1.09 -2.69 -14.93
CA GLY A 99 0.28 -3.18 -14.75
C GLY A 99 1.01 -2.63 -13.52
N GLN A 100 0.31 -1.92 -12.64
CA GLN A 100 0.90 -1.46 -11.38
C GLN A 100 1.02 -2.61 -10.39
N VAL A 101 2.18 -2.68 -9.73
CA VAL A 101 2.41 -3.53 -8.56
C VAL A 101 1.87 -2.82 -7.33
N ALA A 102 1.02 -3.49 -6.57
CA ALA A 102 0.38 -2.93 -5.40
C ALA A 102 0.24 -3.98 -4.28
N PHE A 103 -0.04 -3.51 -3.07
CA PHE A 103 -0.62 -4.37 -2.04
C PHE A 103 -2.08 -4.69 -2.39
N PRO A 104 -2.59 -5.89 -2.05
CA PRO A 104 -4.02 -6.16 -2.13
C PRO A 104 -4.80 -5.10 -1.34
N GLY A 105 -5.87 -4.56 -1.91
CA GLY A 105 -6.64 -3.53 -1.25
C GLY A 105 -7.49 -2.68 -2.17
N GLY A 106 -8.32 -1.86 -1.56
CA GLY A 106 -9.36 -1.13 -2.27
C GLY A 106 -10.03 -0.07 -1.41
N ARG A 107 -11.17 0.41 -1.90
CA ARG A 107 -11.95 1.44 -1.20
C ARG A 107 -12.57 0.84 0.06
N VAL A 108 -12.67 1.65 1.12
CA VAL A 108 -13.48 1.28 2.29
C VAL A 108 -14.94 1.55 1.95
N ASP A 109 -15.75 0.50 1.91
CA ASP A 109 -17.17 0.58 1.57
C ASP A 109 -18.04 0.87 2.80
N GLU A 110 -19.28 1.29 2.59
CA GLU A 110 -20.22 1.61 3.69
C GLU A 110 -20.53 0.41 4.59
N GLY A 111 -20.43 -0.81 4.05
CA GLY A 111 -20.63 -2.06 4.79
C GLY A 111 -19.41 -2.52 5.59
N ASP A 112 -18.24 -1.94 5.37
CA ASP A 112 -17.02 -2.32 6.08
C ASP A 112 -17.02 -1.73 7.50
N ALA A 113 -16.85 -2.59 8.50
CA ALA A 113 -16.85 -2.16 9.90
C ALA A 113 -15.69 -1.18 10.22
N ASN A 114 -14.54 -1.36 9.56
CA ASN A 114 -13.34 -0.54 9.69
C ASN A 114 -12.37 -0.80 8.52
N SER A 115 -11.22 -0.11 8.51
CA SER A 115 -10.17 -0.29 7.49
C SER A 115 -9.61 -1.72 7.45
N VAL A 116 -9.51 -2.39 8.60
CA VAL A 116 -9.06 -3.80 8.68
C VAL A 116 -10.02 -4.73 7.94
N ALA A 117 -11.33 -4.56 8.15
CA ALA A 117 -12.36 -5.34 7.46
C ALA A 117 -12.28 -5.14 5.94
N ALA A 118 -12.13 -3.88 5.49
CA ALA A 118 -11.96 -3.56 4.08
C ALA A 118 -10.71 -4.22 3.48
N ALA A 119 -9.54 -4.10 4.14
CA ALA A 119 -8.30 -4.69 3.64
C ALA A 119 -8.38 -6.22 3.52
N LEU A 120 -8.98 -6.90 4.50
CA LEU A 120 -9.16 -8.36 4.48
C LEU A 120 -10.17 -8.80 3.42
N ARG A 121 -11.28 -8.06 3.25
CA ARG A 121 -12.27 -8.32 2.20
C ARG A 121 -11.64 -8.21 0.82
N GLU A 122 -10.94 -7.11 0.54
CA GLU A 122 -10.26 -6.87 -0.73
C GLU A 122 -9.17 -7.92 -1.00
N ALA A 123 -8.37 -8.28 0.01
CA ALA A 123 -7.39 -9.37 -0.13
C ALA A 123 -8.05 -10.72 -0.44
N HIS A 124 -9.19 -11.01 0.18
CA HIS A 124 -9.96 -12.21 -0.14
C HIS A 124 -10.49 -12.18 -1.59
N GLU A 125 -11.02 -11.05 -2.05
CA GLU A 125 -11.54 -10.88 -3.42
C GLU A 125 -10.44 -10.95 -4.49
N GLU A 126 -9.29 -10.29 -4.26
CA GLU A 126 -8.22 -10.19 -5.26
C GLU A 126 -7.32 -11.44 -5.33
N VAL A 127 -7.03 -12.08 -4.20
CA VAL A 127 -6.07 -13.20 -4.14
C VAL A 127 -6.59 -14.46 -3.45
N GLY A 128 -7.84 -14.46 -2.98
CA GLY A 128 -8.42 -15.60 -2.27
C GLY A 128 -7.89 -15.79 -0.84
N LEU A 129 -7.27 -14.78 -0.24
CA LEU A 129 -6.77 -14.86 1.13
C LEU A 129 -7.94 -14.83 2.12
N GLU A 130 -8.27 -16.00 2.65
CA GLU A 130 -9.29 -16.15 3.68
C GLU A 130 -8.92 -15.37 4.95
N PRO A 131 -9.82 -14.54 5.52
CA PRO A 131 -9.50 -13.72 6.70
C PRO A 131 -8.97 -14.51 7.90
N ARG A 132 -9.41 -15.77 8.06
CA ARG A 132 -8.92 -16.68 9.11
C ARG A 132 -7.45 -17.12 8.95
N CYS A 133 -6.88 -16.92 7.77
CA CYS A 133 -5.48 -17.24 7.47
C CYS A 133 -4.52 -16.07 7.71
N ALA A 134 -5.05 -14.90 8.09
CA ALA A 134 -4.28 -13.70 8.39
C ALA A 134 -4.39 -13.34 9.88
N GLU A 135 -3.27 -13.02 10.52
CA GLU A 135 -3.22 -12.52 11.89
C GLU A 135 -2.94 -11.02 11.85
N VAL A 136 -3.97 -10.19 12.05
CA VAL A 136 -3.78 -8.73 12.02
C VAL A 136 -2.91 -8.28 13.20
N LEU A 137 -1.76 -7.71 12.89
CA LEU A 137 -0.80 -7.18 13.87
C LEU A 137 -1.11 -5.74 14.27
N GLY A 138 -1.60 -4.93 13.31
CA GLY A 138 -1.99 -3.55 13.55
C GLY A 138 -2.02 -2.71 12.28
N GLU A 139 -2.23 -1.41 12.44
CA GLU A 139 -2.27 -0.43 11.36
C GLU A 139 -1.03 0.48 11.40
N LEU A 140 -0.52 0.84 10.22
CA LEU A 140 0.50 1.87 10.08
C LEU A 140 -0.17 3.25 9.92
N PRO A 141 0.59 4.35 10.10
CA PRO A 141 0.09 5.70 9.85
C PRO A 141 -0.49 5.84 8.43
N VAL A 142 -1.59 6.58 8.33
CA VAL A 142 -2.29 6.79 7.06
C VAL A 142 -1.40 7.50 6.03
N TYR A 143 -1.54 7.08 4.77
CA TYR A 143 -0.85 7.68 3.63
C TYR A 143 -1.85 8.38 2.72
N VAL A 144 -1.59 9.65 2.39
CA VAL A 144 -2.46 10.42 1.49
C VAL A 144 -1.80 10.50 0.12
N THR A 145 -2.45 9.90 -0.89
CA THR A 145 -1.97 9.93 -2.27
C THR A 145 -2.35 11.25 -2.96
N GLY A 146 -1.60 11.64 -3.99
CA GLY A 146 -1.91 12.79 -4.84
C GLY A 146 -3.21 12.64 -5.65
N SER A 147 -3.75 11.42 -5.70
CA SER A 147 -5.03 11.08 -6.33
C SER A 147 -6.26 11.24 -5.41
N SER A 148 -6.07 11.78 -4.19
CA SER A 148 -7.10 11.95 -3.16
C SER A 148 -7.59 10.64 -2.52
N PHE A 149 -6.71 9.66 -2.31
CA PHE A 149 -6.99 8.53 -1.41
C PHE A 149 -6.29 8.69 -0.07
N ILE A 150 -7.02 8.48 1.02
CA ILE A 150 -6.49 8.31 2.38
C ILE A 150 -6.38 6.81 2.62
N ILE A 151 -5.17 6.28 2.48
CA ILE A 151 -4.87 4.85 2.57
C ILE A 151 -4.53 4.49 4.01
N SER A 152 -5.24 3.50 4.56
CA SER A 152 -4.92 2.85 5.84
C SER A 152 -4.15 1.55 5.56
N PRO A 153 -2.85 1.48 5.88
CA PRO A 153 -2.09 0.25 5.69
C PRO A 153 -2.28 -0.69 6.89
N VAL A 154 -2.81 -1.88 6.63
CA VAL A 154 -3.05 -2.94 7.63
C VAL A 154 -1.95 -3.98 7.50
N VAL A 155 -1.29 -4.33 8.59
CA VAL A 155 -0.21 -5.34 8.60
C VAL A 155 -0.75 -6.63 9.21
N ALA A 156 -0.53 -7.74 8.51
CA ALA A 156 -0.97 -9.08 8.91
C ALA A 156 0.02 -10.18 8.49
#